data_AF-A0A336N1H4-F1
#
_entry.id   AF-A0A336N1H4-F1
#
_cell.length_a   1.000
_cell.length_b   1.000
_cell.length_c   1.000
_cell.angle_alpha   90.00
_cell.angle_beta   90.00
_cell.angle_gamma   90.00
#
_symmetry.space_group_name_H-M   'P 1'
#
loop_
_entity.id
_entity.type
_entity.pdbx_description
1 polymer ?
#
loop_
_entity_poly.entity_id
_entity_poly.type
_entity_poly.pdbx_seq_one_letter_code
_entity_poly.pdbx_strand_id
1 'polypeptide(L)'
;MPYITKLLRLKEVYPKIFTDKAIKDEIDTLVVGGNETTGLTIAFTLLMLAMHPEIQEKVFQEIILNDTGEMDPSIDVLSQLNFMEMVIKETLRHFPVGPVIGRKATANVAMKHCKSELYKSISELNEKFSNKTVVCGQFE
;
A
#
# COMPACT_ATOMS: atom_id res chain seq x y z
N MET A 1 -18.44 10.68 4.44
CA MET A 1 -17.89 11.47 5.58
C MET A 1 -16.39 11.65 5.35
N PRO A 2 -15.86 12.89 5.31
CA PRO A 2 -14.44 13.12 5.09
C PRO A 2 -13.59 12.58 6.26
N TYR A 3 -12.42 12.01 5.96
CA TYR A 3 -11.52 11.39 6.95
C TYR A 3 -11.18 12.34 8.11
N ILE A 4 -10.86 13.59 7.81
CA ILE A 4 -10.52 14.63 8.81
C ILE A 4 -11.68 14.86 9.77
N THR A 5 -12.92 14.91 9.27
CA THR A 5 -14.11 15.08 10.13
C THR A 5 -14.25 13.93 11.13
N LYS A 6 -13.88 12.71 10.74
CA LYS A 6 -13.88 11.54 11.63
C LYS A 6 -12.82 11.70 12.73
N LEU A 7 -11.60 12.14 12.39
CA LEU A 7 -10.53 12.38 13.37
C LEU A 7 -10.90 13.50 14.35
N LEU A 8 -11.51 14.59 13.87
CA LEU A 8 -11.96 15.69 14.72
C LEU A 8 -13.05 15.27 15.71
N ARG A 9 -13.99 14.41 15.30
CA ARG A 9 -14.97 13.82 16.23
C ARG A 9 -14.32 12.91 17.26
N LEU A 10 -13.30 12.13 16.86
CA LEU A 10 -12.57 11.28 17.79
C LEU A 10 -11.77 12.08 18.82
N LYS A 11 -11.32 13.28 18.47
CA LYS A 11 -10.73 14.23 19.43
C LYS A 11 -11.72 14.68 20.50
N GLU A 12 -12.98 14.92 20.15
CA GLU A 12 -14.02 15.28 21.14
C GLU A 12 -14.24 14.16 22.16
N VAL A 13 -14.22 12.89 21.71
CA VAL A 13 -14.44 11.73 22.58
C VAL A 13 -13.17 11.34 23.36
N TYR A 14 -12.00 11.44 22.74
CA TYR A 14 -10.71 10.98 23.28
C TYR A 14 -9.61 12.04 23.15
N PRO A 15 -9.72 13.20 23.84
CA PRO A 15 -8.85 14.36 23.64
C PRO A 15 -7.38 14.14 24.02
N LYS A 16 -7.10 13.14 24.89
CA LYS A 16 -5.73 12.78 25.27
C LYS A 16 -5.01 11.93 24.22
N ILE A 17 -5.75 11.24 23.37
CA ILE A 17 -5.21 10.33 22.34
C ILE A 17 -5.10 11.10 21.02
N PHE A 18 -6.20 11.71 20.57
CA PHE A 18 -6.25 12.49 19.34
C PHE A 18 -5.92 13.96 19.61
N THR A 19 -4.67 14.21 20.00
CA THR A 19 -4.13 15.58 20.06
C THR A 19 -4.02 16.18 18.65
N ASP A 20 -3.93 17.51 18.53
CA ASP A 20 -3.74 18.15 17.22
C ASP A 20 -2.48 17.66 16.50
N LYS A 21 -1.42 17.38 17.27
CA LYS A 21 -0.21 16.76 16.74
C LYS A 21 -0.48 15.36 16.20
N ALA A 22 -1.13 14.50 16.99
CA ALA A 22 -1.44 13.12 16.57
C ALA A 22 -2.33 13.08 15.32
N ILE A 23 -3.30 13.99 15.20
CA ILE A 23 -4.16 14.12 14.02
C ILE A 23 -3.31 14.53 12.80
N LYS A 24 -2.41 15.49 12.97
CA LYS A 24 -1.51 15.91 11.90
C LYS A 24 -0.58 14.77 11.45
N ASP A 25 0.07 14.11 12.41
CA ASP A 25 0.98 12.99 12.14
C ASP A 25 0.26 11.84 11.40
N GLU A 26 -1.01 11.59 11.74
CA GLU A 26 -1.85 10.59 11.07
C GLU A 26 -2.21 10.99 9.62
N ILE A 27 -2.52 12.27 9.39
CA ILE A 27 -2.79 12.81 8.05
C ILE A 27 -1.53 12.72 7.19
N ASP A 28 -0.38 13.12 7.73
CA ASP A 28 0.91 13.05 7.03
C ASP A 28 1.24 11.60 6.64
N THR A 29 1.04 10.66 7.58
CA THR A 29 1.21 9.22 7.32
C THR A 29 0.29 8.71 6.21
N LEU A 30 -1.00 9.09 6.22
CA LEU A 30 -1.95 8.68 5.20
C LEU A 30 -1.57 9.21 3.82
N VAL A 31 -1.17 10.48 3.73
CA VAL A 31 -0.79 11.12 2.46
C VAL A 31 0.47 10.47 1.90
N VAL A 32 1.51 10.32 2.70
CA VAL A 32 2.77 9.69 2.27
C VAL A 32 2.52 8.22 1.88
N GLY A 33 1.81 7.47 2.73
CA GLY A 33 1.52 6.06 2.47
C GLY A 33 0.64 5.82 1.25
N GLY A 34 -0.27 6.74 0.93
CA GLY A 34 -1.18 6.62 -0.20
C GLY A 34 -0.65 7.20 -1.52
N ASN A 35 0.21 8.21 -1.49
CA ASN A 35 0.62 8.94 -2.70
C ASN A 35 1.50 8.08 -3.62
N GLU A 36 2.67 7.68 -3.14
CA GLU A 36 3.64 6.95 -3.98
C GLU A 36 3.12 5.56 -4.38
N THR A 37 2.49 4.86 -3.43
CA THR A 37 1.96 3.50 -3.66
C THR A 37 0.85 3.50 -4.72
N THR A 38 -0.09 4.45 -4.64
CA THR A 38 -1.18 4.56 -5.62
C THR A 38 -0.66 5.08 -6.95
N GLY A 39 0.23 6.08 -6.94
CA GLY A 39 0.83 6.64 -8.16
C GLY A 39 1.56 5.59 -8.99
N LEU A 40 2.40 4.76 -8.34
CA LEU A 40 3.10 3.65 -9.00
C LEU A 40 2.12 2.58 -9.49
N THR A 41 1.10 2.24 -8.71
CA THR A 41 0.08 1.25 -9.12
C THR A 41 -0.62 1.69 -10.41
N ILE A 42 -1.02 2.97 -10.49
CA ILE A 42 -1.64 3.54 -11.69
C ILE A 42 -0.67 3.53 -12.87
N ALA A 43 0.58 3.97 -12.66
CA ALA A 43 1.58 4.02 -13.72
C ALA A 43 1.84 2.63 -14.33
N PHE A 44 2.03 1.60 -13.49
CA PHE A 44 2.22 0.23 -13.97
C PHE A 44 0.96 -0.34 -14.63
N THR A 45 -0.23 -0.03 -14.12
CA THR A 45 -1.49 -0.51 -14.71
C THR A 45 -1.67 0.08 -16.10
N LEU A 46 -1.41 1.39 -16.28
CA LEU A 46 -1.44 2.04 -17.58
C LEU A 46 -0.40 1.48 -18.55
N LEU A 47 0.82 1.21 -18.06
CA LEU A 47 1.86 0.56 -18.86
C LEU A 47 1.42 -0.83 -19.32
N MET A 48 0.86 -1.66 -18.44
CA MET A 48 0.37 -3.00 -18.77
C MET A 48 -0.76 -2.95 -19.80
N LEU A 49 -1.68 -2.01 -19.67
CA LEU A 49 -2.77 -1.80 -20.64
C LEU A 49 -2.23 -1.35 -22.00
N ALA A 50 -1.28 -0.41 -22.03
CA ALA A 50 -0.66 0.06 -23.26
C ALA A 50 0.12 -1.05 -24.00
N MET A 51 0.69 -2.01 -23.26
CA MET A 51 1.39 -3.17 -23.82
C MET A 51 0.46 -4.28 -24.31
N HIS A 52 -0.80 -4.31 -23.86
CA HIS A 52 -1.79 -5.35 -24.18
C HIS A 52 -3.10 -4.73 -24.70
N PRO A 53 -3.14 -4.24 -25.95
CA PRO A 53 -4.30 -3.56 -26.52
C PRO A 53 -5.59 -4.39 -26.48
N GLU A 54 -5.49 -5.71 -26.59
CA GLU A 54 -6.62 -6.64 -26.50
C GLU A 54 -7.24 -6.70 -25.09
N ILE A 55 -6.44 -6.44 -24.05
CA ILE A 55 -6.91 -6.35 -22.67
C ILE A 55 -7.48 -4.95 -22.42
N GLN A 56 -6.83 -3.92 -22.95
CA GLN A 56 -7.35 -2.55 -22.91
C GLN A 56 -8.74 -2.45 -23.52
N GLU A 57 -8.97 -3.07 -24.69
CA GLU A 57 -10.27 -3.08 -25.33
C GLU A 57 -11.33 -3.75 -24.44
N LYS A 58 -11.00 -4.87 -23.78
CA LYS A 58 -11.92 -5.53 -22.85
C LYS A 58 -12.28 -4.67 -21.65
N VAL A 59 -11.31 -3.97 -21.07
CA VAL A 59 -11.54 -3.00 -19.98
C VAL A 59 -12.44 -1.87 -20.48
N PHE A 60 -12.17 -1.33 -21.67
CA PHE A 60 -12.98 -0.27 -22.26
C PHE A 60 -14.43 -0.71 -22.47
N GLN A 61 -14.65 -1.90 -23.03
CA GLN A 61 -15.99 -2.46 -23.19
C GLN A 61 -16.71 -2.65 -21.85
N GLU A 62 -16.02 -3.12 -20.81
CA GLU A 62 -16.58 -3.22 -19.46
C GLU A 62 -17.02 -1.84 -18.92
N ILE A 63 -16.20 -0.81 -19.11
CA ILE A 63 -16.53 0.56 -18.69
C ILE A 63 -17.77 1.07 -19.43
N ILE A 64 -17.82 0.93 -20.76
CA ILE A 64 -18.96 1.39 -21.57
C ILE A 64 -20.26 0.68 -21.20
N LEU A 65 -20.22 -0.62 -20.88
CA LEU A 65 -21.40 -1.37 -20.44
C LEU A 65 -21.96 -0.88 -19.10
N ASN A 66 -21.13 -0.26 -18.27
CA ASN A 66 -21.50 0.28 -16.95
C ASN A 66 -21.59 1.81 -16.95
N ASP A 67 -21.44 2.46 -18.10
CA ASP A 67 -21.48 3.91 -18.22
C ASP A 67 -22.90 4.42 -18.04
N THR A 68 -23.10 5.26 -17.03
CA THR A 68 -24.38 5.90 -16.72
C THR A 68 -24.54 7.25 -17.43
N GLY A 69 -23.51 7.73 -18.15
CA GLY A 69 -23.46 9.06 -18.77
C GLY A 69 -23.23 10.19 -17.76
N GLU A 70 -22.94 9.86 -16.51
CA GLU A 70 -22.58 10.81 -15.46
C GLU A 70 -21.08 11.14 -15.52
N MET A 71 -20.71 12.37 -15.14
CA MET A 71 -19.31 12.79 -15.14
C MET A 71 -18.47 12.00 -14.13
N ASP A 72 -19.06 11.67 -12.97
CA ASP A 72 -18.40 10.92 -11.90
C ASP A 72 -19.16 9.60 -11.67
N PRO A 73 -18.51 8.44 -11.87
CA PRO A 73 -19.16 7.16 -11.63
C PRO A 73 -19.46 6.99 -10.14
N SER A 74 -20.66 6.48 -9.83
CA SER A 74 -21.02 6.12 -8.46
C SER A 74 -20.18 4.95 -7.94
N ILE A 75 -20.12 4.78 -6.61
CA ILE A 75 -19.42 3.65 -5.98
C ILE A 75 -20.02 2.31 -6.46
N ASP A 76 -21.33 2.27 -6.66
CA ASP A 76 -22.02 1.07 -7.14
C ASP A 76 -21.57 0.71 -8.56
N VAL A 77 -21.43 1.69 -9.46
CA VAL A 77 -20.88 1.49 -10.82
C VAL A 77 -19.43 1.00 -10.75
N LEU A 78 -18.57 1.64 -9.94
CA LEU A 78 -17.18 1.22 -9.78
C LEU A 78 -17.06 -0.22 -9.27
N SER A 79 -17.99 -0.66 -8.42
CA SER A 79 -18.01 -2.04 -7.90
C SER A 79 -18.33 -3.10 -8.96
N GLN A 80 -18.88 -2.71 -10.12
CA GLN A 80 -19.18 -3.63 -11.22
C GLN A 80 -18.00 -3.84 -12.18
N LEU A 81 -16.93 -3.04 -12.07
CA LEU A 81 -15.75 -3.10 -12.94
C LEU A 81 -14.78 -4.23 -12.54
N ASN A 82 -15.28 -5.46 -12.59
CA ASN A 82 -14.59 -6.67 -12.12
C ASN A 82 -13.34 -6.97 -12.94
N PHE A 83 -13.39 -6.79 -14.27
CA PHE A 83 -12.27 -7.03 -15.17
C PHE A 83 -11.16 -6.00 -14.95
N MET A 84 -11.52 -4.71 -14.77
CA MET A 84 -10.56 -3.69 -14.38
C MET A 84 -9.89 -4.02 -13.03
N GLU A 85 -10.64 -4.50 -12.04
CA GLU A 85 -10.06 -4.94 -10.75
C GLU A 85 -9.08 -6.11 -10.95
N MET A 86 -9.41 -7.08 -11.81
CA MET A 86 -8.49 -8.18 -12.15
C MET A 86 -7.19 -7.68 -12.77
N VAL A 87 -7.25 -6.70 -13.69
CA VAL A 87 -6.06 -6.11 -14.31
C VAL A 87 -5.18 -5.41 -13.27
N ILE A 88 -5.77 -4.66 -12.33
CA ILE A 88 -5.03 -4.00 -11.24
C ILE A 88 -4.36 -5.05 -10.34
N LYS A 89 -5.09 -6.11 -9.96
CA LYS A 89 -4.56 -7.20 -9.14
C LYS A 89 -3.40 -7.92 -9.82
N GLU A 90 -3.52 -8.21 -11.12
CA GLU A 90 -2.47 -8.87 -11.89
C GLU A 90 -1.24 -7.97 -12.08
N THR A 91 -1.47 -6.67 -12.27
CA THR A 91 -0.40 -5.67 -12.27
C THR A 91 0.35 -5.68 -10.94
N LEU A 92 -0.36 -5.64 -9.81
CA LEU A 92 0.26 -5.69 -8.47
C LEU A 92 0.95 -7.03 -8.17
N ARG A 93 0.52 -8.12 -8.79
CA ARG A 93 1.20 -9.43 -8.72
C ARG A 93 2.57 -9.37 -9.40
N HIS A 94 2.68 -8.67 -10.52
CA HIS A 94 3.94 -8.51 -11.25
C HIS A 94 4.82 -7.39 -10.72
N PHE A 95 4.22 -6.26 -10.33
CA PHE A 95 4.88 -5.05 -9.86
C PHE A 95 4.34 -4.66 -8.48
N PRO A 96 4.70 -5.40 -7.42
CA PRO A 96 4.29 -5.06 -6.07
C PRO A 96 4.95 -3.74 -5.65
N VAL A 97 4.14 -2.71 -5.34
CA VAL A 97 4.63 -1.40 -4.89
C VAL A 97 5.30 -1.43 -3.51
N GLY A 98 5.10 -2.51 -2.74
CA GLY A 98 5.76 -2.79 -1.47
C GLY A 98 6.34 -4.21 -1.44
N PRO A 99 7.47 -4.48 -2.13
CA PRO A 99 7.97 -5.85 -2.30
C PRO A 99 8.59 -6.44 -1.03
N VAL A 100 9.00 -5.59 -0.08
CA VAL A 100 9.73 -6.00 1.12
C VAL A 100 8.99 -5.53 2.36
N ILE A 101 8.66 -6.48 3.24
CA ILE A 101 8.03 -6.21 4.52
C ILE A 101 8.99 -6.65 5.64
N GLY A 102 9.61 -5.67 6.28
CA GLY A 102 10.53 -5.90 7.41
C GLY A 102 9.80 -6.29 8.69
N ARG A 103 10.41 -7.20 9.47
CA ARG A 103 10.00 -7.53 10.84
C ARG A 103 11.23 -7.62 11.73
N LYS A 104 11.12 -7.14 12.97
CA LYS A 104 12.14 -7.30 14.01
C LYS A 104 11.62 -8.28 15.06
N ALA A 105 12.33 -9.38 15.27
CA ALA A 105 12.00 -10.33 16.32
C ALA A 105 12.28 -9.71 17.70
N THR A 106 11.29 -9.71 18.58
CA THR A 106 11.41 -9.24 19.98
C THR A 106 11.77 -10.36 20.96
N ALA A 107 11.64 -11.62 20.53
CA ALA A 107 11.99 -12.83 21.28
C ALA A 107 12.34 -13.97 20.32
N ASN A 108 12.85 -15.08 20.86
CA ASN A 108 13.13 -16.30 20.10
C ASN A 108 11.83 -16.86 19.49
N VAL A 109 11.82 -17.03 18.17
CA VAL A 109 10.71 -17.64 17.44
C VAL A 109 11.18 -18.97 16.86
N ALA A 110 10.58 -20.07 17.33
CA ALA A 110 10.76 -21.38 16.74
C ALA A 110 9.90 -21.50 15.48
N MET A 111 10.52 -21.73 14.32
CA MET A 111 9.79 -21.96 13.08
C MET A 111 9.32 -23.42 13.00
N LYS A 112 8.02 -23.64 12.79
CA LYS A 112 7.41 -25.00 12.77
C LYS A 112 8.08 -25.98 11.80
N HIS A 113 8.66 -25.47 10.71
CA HIS A 113 9.25 -26.29 9.63
C HIS A 113 10.76 -26.05 9.42
N CYS A 114 11.41 -25.22 10.25
CA CYS A 114 12.83 -24.95 10.13
C CYS A 114 13.48 -25.00 11.52
N LYS A 115 14.44 -25.91 11.71
CA LYS A 115 15.14 -26.12 12.99
C LYS A 115 16.10 -24.98 13.37
N SER A 116 16.18 -23.90 12.59
CA SER A 116 17.01 -22.74 12.93
C SER A 116 16.27 -21.77 13.85
N GLU A 117 16.92 -21.39 14.95
CA GLU A 117 16.44 -20.33 15.84
C GLU A 117 16.78 -18.96 15.21
N LEU A 118 15.77 -18.21 14.78
CA LEU A 118 15.93 -16.93 14.07
C LEU A 118 16.72 -15.87 14.85
N TYR A 119 16.62 -15.85 16.18
CA TYR A 119 17.24 -14.80 16.99
C TYR A 119 18.77 -14.94 17.07
N LYS A 120 19.29 -16.18 17.16
CA LYS A 120 20.74 -16.44 17.19
C LYS A 120 21.42 -15.99 15.90
N SER A 121 20.78 -16.25 14.76
CA SER A 121 21.30 -15.80 13.46
C SER A 121 21.29 -14.28 13.30
N ILE A 122 20.32 -13.57 13.88
CA ILE A 122 20.26 -12.10 13.82
C ILE A 122 21.30 -11.45 14.76
N SER A 123 21.56 -12.00 15.95
CA SER A 123 22.63 -11.50 16.83
C SER A 123 24.01 -11.64 16.18
N GLU A 124 24.28 -12.78 15.54
CA GLU A 124 25.54 -13.03 14.81
C GLU A 124 25.70 -12.13 13.57
N LEU A 125 24.59 -11.81 12.88
CA LEU A 125 24.60 -10.87 11.76
C LEU A 125 24.78 -9.43 12.24
N ASN A 126 24.11 -8.99 13.31
CA ASN A 126 24.28 -7.64 13.86
C ASN A 126 25.71 -7.38 14.36
N GLU A 127 26.39 -8.38 14.94
CA GLU A 127 27.81 -8.27 15.29
C GLU A 127 28.71 -8.06 14.06
N LYS A 128 28.38 -8.70 12.93
CA LYS A 128 29.08 -8.51 11.64
C LYS A 128 28.76 -7.17 10.96
N PHE A 129 27.55 -6.64 11.12
CA PHE A 129 27.13 -5.37 10.52
C PHE A 129 27.44 -4.14 11.39
N SER A 130 27.69 -4.29 12.69
CA SER A 130 28.10 -3.18 13.56
C SER A 130 29.43 -2.54 13.14
N ASN A 131 30.27 -3.25 12.36
CA ASN A 131 31.55 -2.75 11.83
C ASN A 131 31.47 -2.22 10.38
N LYS A 132 30.27 -2.10 9.79
CA LYS A 132 30.09 -1.45 8.49
C LYS A 132 28.90 -0.50 8.55
N THR A 133 29.21 0.79 8.70
CA THR A 133 28.26 1.89 8.50
C THR A 133 27.71 1.81 7.08
N VAL A 134 26.55 1.18 6.90
CA VAL A 134 25.74 1.34 5.70
C VAL A 134 24.93 2.61 5.93
N VAL A 135 25.45 3.73 5.41
CA VAL A 135 24.67 4.94 5.20
C VAL A 135 23.61 4.57 4.15
N CYS A 136 22.44 4.14 4.61
CA CYS A 136 21.28 4.02 3.74
C CYS A 136 20.78 5.44 3.50
N GLY A 137 20.88 5.87 2.25
CA GLY A 137 20.74 7.25 1.81
C GLY A 137 19.49 7.96 2.32
N GLN A 138 19.66 9.27 2.49
CA GLN A 138 18.61 10.26 2.61
C GLN A 138 17.58 10.05 1.49
N PHE A 139 16.32 9.95 1.88
CA PHE A 139 15.23 10.39 1.01
C PHE A 139 15.19 11.92 1.13
N GLU A 140 15.88 12.61 0.22
CA GLU A 140 15.59 14.01 -0.13
C GLU A 140 14.57 14.03 -1.26
#